data_AF-A0A364KSG6-F1
#
_entry.id   AF-A0A364KSG6-F1
#
_cell.length_a   1.000
_cell.length_b   1.000
_cell.length_c   1.000
_cell.angle_alpha   90.00
_cell.angle_beta   90.00
_cell.angle_gamma   90.00
#
_symmetry.space_group_name_H-M   'P 1'
#
loop_
_entity.id
_entity.type
_entity.pdbx_description
1 polymer ?
#
loop_
_entity_poly.entity_id
_entity_poly.type
_entity_poly.pdbx_seq_one_letter_code
_entity_poly.pdbx_strand_id
1 'polypeptide(L)'
;MDQPLIDTNTQYISFFFDLVTSSVSPFIQLFSFASIGKLLHTNELVQDTVNLVGKAYVSQGSYGSTSWEPTSRLKYDSRKLLARLRVNMLRLLKAPSTTPQDSTGSLVAACLLQFVELLLYDSGSTWGSLVYQVLSTVSPKDDSAPGGDDYFSSLNRRLRLFLRTSGALWAICFDHDCFWSTSEQKMPDTLPPEQDLSVNNMLDKVDRQWDDMASALEESGKLQYKLLLWIKDSVHTTPDATIDALHRLNGIELVTRATHMQQRIISTIVLYSTSYSEDIFCRSLLPYYYWLLTSLSHLFTHPSWQTLAIPLPVMPQSLARQQAERAFEYVERNIHSYKLEAVAYAPILHVVAQQISVDNRERDRVLAVVESIRSSGYSVADSLEKDLQCHWAGMETRFSCRDGM
;
A
#
# COMPACT_ATOMS: atom_id res chain seq x y z
N MET A 1 10.65 39.84 26.51
CA MET A 1 11.79 39.08 25.97
C MET A 1 11.25 38.40 24.73
N ASP A 2 11.46 39.03 23.58
CA ASP A 2 10.93 38.58 22.30
C ASP A 2 11.83 37.45 21.78
N GLN A 3 11.31 36.22 21.83
CA GLN A 3 11.90 35.13 21.06
C GLN A 3 11.79 35.49 19.57
N PRO A 4 12.83 35.25 18.76
CA PRO A 4 12.73 35.47 17.33
C PRO A 4 11.62 34.57 16.78
N LEU A 5 10.66 35.17 16.07
CA LEU A 5 9.64 34.49 15.28
C LEU A 5 10.34 33.68 14.20
N ILE A 6 10.83 32.49 14.55
CA ILE A 6 11.15 31.46 13.57
C ILE A 6 9.82 31.10 12.93
N ASP A 7 9.68 31.38 11.63
CA ASP A 7 8.46 31.11 10.88
C ASP A 7 8.08 29.63 11.07
N THR A 8 6.96 29.41 11.76
CA THR A 8 6.47 28.08 12.13
C THR A 8 6.26 27.19 10.89
N ASN A 9 6.03 27.79 9.72
CA ASN A 9 5.92 27.06 8.47
C ASN A 9 7.24 26.41 8.05
N THR A 10 8.38 27.05 8.32
CA THR A 10 9.69 26.51 7.94
C THR A 10 10.10 25.33 8.83
N GLN A 11 9.63 25.30 10.08
CA GLN A 11 9.93 24.22 11.03
C GLN A 11 9.26 22.90 10.63
N TYR A 12 7.98 22.92 10.26
CA TYR A 12 7.28 21.70 9.84
C TYR A 12 7.83 21.13 8.53
N ILE A 13 8.28 22.01 7.61
CA ILE A 13 8.95 21.60 6.38
C ILE A 13 10.29 20.92 6.70
N SER A 14 11.11 21.49 7.61
CA SER A 14 12.36 20.85 8.05
C SER A 14 12.10 19.48 8.65
N PHE A 15 11.13 19.39 9.56
CA PHE A 15 10.76 18.13 10.22
C PHE A 15 10.30 17.06 9.22
N PHE A 16 9.54 17.44 8.19
CA PHE A 16 9.17 16.53 7.11
C PHE A 16 10.41 15.94 6.42
N PHE A 17 11.40 16.76 6.07
CA PHE A 17 12.60 16.25 5.40
C PHE A 17 13.50 15.44 6.34
N ASP A 18 13.51 15.72 7.64
CA ASP A 18 14.17 14.86 8.64
C ASP A 18 13.53 13.46 8.67
N LEU A 19 12.20 13.38 8.62
CA LEU A 19 11.49 12.10 8.52
C LEU A 19 11.85 11.35 7.23
N VAL A 20 11.83 12.03 6.08
CA VAL A 20 12.13 11.42 4.78
C VAL A 20 13.58 10.93 4.70
N THR A 21 14.54 11.75 5.13
CA THR A 21 15.98 11.41 5.08
C THR A 21 16.34 10.26 6.02
N SER A 22 15.63 10.11 7.14
CA SER A 22 15.80 8.99 8.06
C SER A 22 15.27 7.65 7.52
N SER A 23 14.45 7.67 6.46
CA SER A 23 13.86 6.46 5.88
C SER A 23 14.83 5.76 4.94
N VAL A 24 15.00 4.45 5.12
CA VAL A 24 15.77 3.60 4.20
C VAL A 24 14.93 3.20 2.97
N SER A 25 13.64 3.53 2.97
CA SER A 25 12.70 3.07 1.95
C SER A 25 12.80 3.85 0.65
N PRO A 26 13.00 3.16 -0.49
CA PRO A 26 12.95 3.76 -1.81
C PRO A 26 11.61 4.45 -2.12
N PHE A 27 10.50 3.98 -1.51
CA PHE A 27 9.18 4.58 -1.67
C PHE A 27 9.10 5.98 -1.06
N ILE A 28 9.72 6.19 0.10
CA ILE A 28 9.71 7.47 0.81
C ILE A 28 10.77 8.42 0.26
N GLN A 29 11.91 7.90 -0.19
CA GLN A 29 12.98 8.69 -0.82
C GLN A 29 12.52 9.46 -2.07
N LEU A 30 11.41 9.04 -2.69
CA LEU A 30 10.72 9.80 -3.75
C LEU A 30 10.34 11.23 -3.34
N PHE A 31 10.15 11.48 -2.04
CA PHE A 31 9.81 12.79 -1.50
C PHE A 31 11.01 13.52 -0.89
N SER A 32 12.23 13.05 -1.14
CA SER A 32 13.45 13.70 -0.65
C SER A 32 13.57 15.12 -1.18
N PHE A 33 14.37 15.96 -0.50
CA PHE A 33 14.64 17.31 -0.98
C PHE A 33 15.28 17.30 -2.38
N ALA A 34 16.10 16.28 -2.68
CA ALA A 34 16.67 16.09 -4.01
C ALA A 34 15.59 15.86 -5.08
N SER A 35 14.49 15.19 -4.73
CA SER A 35 13.39 14.85 -5.65
C SER A 35 12.34 15.96 -5.79
N ILE A 36 11.96 16.64 -4.70
CA ILE A 36 10.85 17.61 -4.75
C ILE A 36 11.27 19.05 -4.40
N GLY A 37 12.54 19.32 -4.08
CA GLY A 37 13.01 20.63 -3.63
C GLY A 37 12.75 21.76 -4.64
N LYS A 38 12.93 21.51 -5.94
CA LYS A 38 12.57 22.49 -6.98
C LYS A 38 11.08 22.85 -6.97
N LEU A 39 10.21 21.86 -6.77
CA LEU A 39 8.75 22.07 -6.67
C LEU A 39 8.38 22.78 -5.37
N LEU A 40 9.06 22.46 -4.26
CA LEU A 40 8.86 23.10 -2.97
C LEU A 40 9.04 24.63 -3.05
N HIS A 41 10.01 25.10 -3.84
CA HIS A 41 10.28 26.53 -4.00
C HIS A 41 9.41 27.24 -5.03
N THR A 42 8.73 26.50 -5.91
CA THR A 42 8.05 27.06 -7.09
C THR A 42 6.56 26.78 -7.13
N ASN A 43 6.05 25.87 -6.29
CA ASN A 43 4.67 25.43 -6.28
C ASN A 43 4.11 25.50 -4.85
N GLU A 44 3.21 26.48 -4.63
CA GLU A 44 2.56 26.73 -3.34
C GLU A 44 1.80 25.50 -2.82
N LEU A 45 1.17 24.72 -3.70
CA LEU A 45 0.46 23.50 -3.30
C LEU A 45 1.42 22.47 -2.68
N VAL A 46 2.60 22.30 -3.28
CA VAL A 46 3.62 21.37 -2.76
C VAL A 46 4.16 21.88 -1.42
N GLN A 47 4.45 23.17 -1.31
CA GLN A 47 4.92 23.79 -0.07
C GLN A 47 3.90 23.63 1.07
N ASP A 48 2.64 23.98 0.83
CA ASP A 48 1.54 23.84 1.79
C ASP A 48 1.33 22.38 2.20
N THR A 49 1.45 21.45 1.25
CA THR A 49 1.26 20.02 1.52
C THR A 49 2.40 19.45 2.36
N VAL A 50 3.65 19.77 2.03
CA VAL A 50 4.83 19.34 2.82
C VAL A 50 4.75 19.87 4.25
N ASN A 51 4.40 21.14 4.40
CA ASN A 51 4.15 21.74 5.72
C ASN A 51 3.03 21.00 6.46
N LEU A 52 1.90 20.73 5.81
CA LEU A 52 0.80 19.98 6.41
C LEU A 52 1.21 18.57 6.87
N VAL A 53 2.02 17.83 6.10
CA VAL A 53 2.50 16.50 6.53
C VAL A 53 3.32 16.62 7.81
N GLY A 54 4.29 17.54 7.84
CA GLY A 54 5.10 17.79 9.03
C GLY A 54 4.24 18.18 10.24
N LYS A 55 3.31 19.12 10.06
CA LYS A 55 2.37 19.58 11.10
C LYS A 55 1.47 18.45 11.59
N ALA A 56 0.92 17.64 10.68
CA ALA A 56 0.06 16.51 11.02
C ALA A 56 0.82 15.46 11.82
N TYR A 57 2.05 15.15 11.45
CA TYR A 57 2.89 14.19 12.16
C TYR A 57 3.25 14.67 13.57
N VAL A 58 3.68 15.94 13.72
CA VAL A 58 3.95 16.55 15.04
C VAL A 58 2.69 16.53 15.93
N SER A 59 1.51 16.75 15.34
CA SER A 59 0.24 16.72 16.08
C SER A 59 -0.14 15.35 16.66
N GLN A 60 0.59 14.28 16.36
CA GLN A 60 0.36 12.95 16.93
C GLN A 60 1.14 12.69 18.22
N GLY A 61 2.04 13.57 18.61
CA GLY A 61 2.68 13.54 19.94
C GLY A 61 3.84 12.55 20.09
N SER A 62 4.22 11.80 19.06
CA SER A 62 5.34 10.83 19.13
C SER A 62 6.74 11.45 19.15
N TYR A 63 6.89 12.71 18.75
CA TYR A 63 8.18 13.41 18.77
C TYR A 63 8.16 14.49 19.86
N GLY A 64 9.02 14.28 20.86
CA GLY A 64 8.93 14.87 22.19
C GLY A 64 8.78 16.38 22.26
N SER A 65 7.96 16.83 23.22
CA SER A 65 7.85 18.15 23.87
C SER A 65 7.93 19.44 23.04
N THR A 66 8.04 19.40 21.72
CA THR A 66 8.12 20.57 20.84
C THR A 66 6.74 20.99 20.31
N SER A 67 5.66 20.55 20.96
CA SER A 67 4.31 21.02 20.61
C SER A 67 4.12 22.44 21.15
N TRP A 68 4.33 23.42 20.29
CA TRP A 68 4.21 24.85 20.58
C TRP A 68 2.74 25.33 20.73
N GLU A 69 1.78 24.48 20.33
CA GLU A 69 0.35 24.69 20.45
C GLU A 69 -0.33 23.44 21.04
N PRO A 70 -1.56 23.55 21.59
CA PRO A 70 -2.32 22.38 22.04
C PRO A 70 -2.56 21.39 20.90
N THR A 71 -2.31 20.11 21.15
CA THR A 71 -2.45 19.01 20.18
C THR A 71 -3.82 18.98 19.50
N SER A 72 -4.90 19.27 20.25
CA SER A 72 -6.26 19.33 19.71
C SER A 72 -6.46 20.45 18.68
N ARG A 73 -5.85 21.62 18.91
CA ARG A 73 -5.88 22.76 18.00
C ARG A 73 -5.09 22.46 16.73
N LEU A 74 -3.89 21.88 16.88
CA LEU A 74 -3.07 21.44 15.75
C LEU A 74 -3.82 20.44 14.87
N LYS A 75 -4.46 19.42 15.46
CA LYS A 75 -5.27 18.44 14.70
C LYS A 75 -6.44 19.11 13.98
N TYR A 76 -7.15 20.04 14.62
CA TYR A 76 -8.26 20.78 14.00
C TYR A 76 -7.79 21.60 12.79
N ASP A 77 -6.72 22.38 12.96
CA ASP A 77 -6.18 23.22 11.89
C ASP A 77 -5.64 22.38 10.73
N SER A 78 -4.97 21.26 11.02
CA SER A 78 -4.49 20.31 10.01
C SER A 78 -5.65 19.69 9.22
N ARG A 79 -6.77 19.33 9.88
CA ARG A 79 -7.97 18.82 9.18
C ARG A 79 -8.59 19.87 8.26
N LYS A 80 -8.66 21.13 8.71
CA LYS A 80 -9.16 22.25 7.91
C LYS A 80 -8.27 22.50 6.68
N LEU A 81 -6.96 22.48 6.87
CA LEU A 81 -6.00 22.65 5.79
C LEU A 81 -6.03 21.47 4.80
N LEU A 82 -6.12 20.23 5.30
CA LEU A 82 -6.29 19.02 4.49
C LEU A 82 -7.51 19.14 3.57
N ALA A 83 -8.68 19.53 4.10
CA ALA A 83 -9.89 19.68 3.30
C ALA A 83 -9.70 20.72 2.17
N ARG A 84 -9.06 21.85 2.46
CA ARG A 84 -8.74 22.88 1.48
C ARG A 84 -7.78 22.37 0.40
N LEU A 85 -6.68 21.74 0.80
CA LEU A 85 -5.65 21.25 -0.13
C LEU A 85 -6.17 20.11 -0.99
N ARG A 86 -7.01 19.22 -0.43
CA ARG A 86 -7.65 18.13 -1.19
C ARG A 86 -8.53 18.66 -2.32
N VAL A 87 -9.38 19.65 -2.05
CA VAL A 87 -10.21 20.29 -3.08
C VAL A 87 -9.35 20.99 -4.13
N ASN A 88 -8.32 21.73 -3.69
CA ASN A 88 -7.42 22.44 -4.60
C ASN A 88 -6.65 21.47 -5.51
N MET A 89 -6.04 20.44 -4.94
CA MET A 89 -5.29 19.39 -5.64
C MET A 89 -6.18 18.66 -6.66
N LEU A 90 -7.38 18.22 -6.28
CA LEU A 90 -8.29 17.52 -7.20
C LEU A 90 -8.76 18.42 -8.35
N ARG A 91 -8.95 19.72 -8.09
CA ARG A 91 -9.27 20.70 -9.13
C ARG A 91 -8.12 20.85 -10.12
N LEU A 92 -6.87 20.90 -9.63
CA LEU A 92 -5.68 21.04 -10.46
C LEU A 92 -5.38 19.77 -11.26
N LEU A 93 -5.57 18.58 -10.68
CA LEU A 93 -5.45 17.31 -11.41
C LEU A 93 -6.45 17.17 -12.56
N LYS A 94 -7.65 17.75 -12.43
CA LYS A 94 -8.69 17.74 -13.48
C LYS A 94 -8.49 18.82 -14.54
N ALA A 95 -7.70 19.85 -14.25
CA ALA A 95 -7.43 20.91 -15.21
C ALA A 95 -6.35 20.46 -16.19
N PRO A 96 -6.43 20.86 -17.48
CA PRO A 96 -5.34 20.61 -18.42
C PRO A 96 -4.07 21.28 -17.91
N SER A 97 -3.00 20.50 -17.68
CA SER A 97 -1.74 21.01 -17.15
C SER A 97 -1.04 21.87 -18.20
N THR A 98 -0.66 23.08 -17.82
CA THR A 98 0.11 24.01 -18.67
C THR A 98 1.56 23.58 -18.82
N THR A 99 2.13 22.92 -17.81
CA THR A 99 3.51 22.42 -17.82
C THR A 99 3.64 21.05 -17.12
N PRO A 100 4.67 20.24 -17.44
CA PRO A 100 4.99 19.02 -16.70
C PRO A 100 5.27 19.26 -15.21
N GLN A 101 5.76 20.46 -14.86
CA GLN A 101 6.02 20.86 -13.48
C GLN A 101 4.72 21.02 -12.68
N ASP A 102 3.67 21.58 -13.29
CA ASP A 102 2.36 21.79 -12.64
C ASP A 102 1.63 20.47 -12.38
N SER A 103 1.66 19.56 -13.36
CA SER A 103 1.08 18.22 -13.22
C SER A 103 1.82 17.41 -12.15
N THR A 104 3.15 17.48 -12.14
CA THR A 104 3.99 16.78 -11.15
C THR A 104 3.78 17.34 -9.74
N GLY A 105 3.67 18.66 -9.57
CA GLY A 105 3.35 19.27 -8.28
C GLY A 105 1.99 18.81 -7.72
N SER A 106 0.98 18.68 -8.58
CA SER A 106 -0.34 18.16 -8.19
C SER A 106 -0.27 16.69 -7.75
N LEU A 107 0.53 15.86 -8.44
CA LEU A 107 0.76 14.46 -8.06
C LEU A 107 1.55 14.33 -6.75
N VAL A 108 2.58 15.15 -6.53
CA VAL A 108 3.31 15.19 -5.24
C VAL A 108 2.34 15.47 -4.10
N ALA A 109 1.48 16.49 -4.26
CA ALA A 109 0.47 16.81 -3.27
C ALA A 109 -0.51 15.64 -3.05
N ALA A 110 -1.00 15.01 -4.13
CA ALA A 110 -1.88 13.86 -4.05
C ALA A 110 -1.27 12.65 -3.32
N CYS A 111 0.03 12.40 -3.52
CA CYS A 111 0.76 11.35 -2.81
C CYS A 111 0.92 11.66 -1.33
N LEU A 112 1.37 12.87 -1.01
CA LEU A 112 1.65 13.28 0.38
C LEU A 112 0.38 13.41 1.23
N LEU A 113 -0.73 13.89 0.66
CA LEU A 113 -2.00 14.02 1.39
C LEU A 113 -2.55 12.66 1.87
N GLN A 114 -2.18 11.54 1.25
CA GLN A 114 -2.57 10.21 1.73
C GLN A 114 -2.01 9.89 3.11
N PHE A 115 -0.77 10.29 3.39
CA PHE A 115 -0.20 10.15 4.74
C PHE A 115 -0.97 10.99 5.75
N VAL A 116 -1.37 12.21 5.38
CA VAL A 116 -2.15 13.09 6.25
C VAL A 116 -3.51 12.49 6.60
N GLU A 117 -4.20 11.90 5.62
CA GLU A 117 -5.46 11.18 5.85
C GLU A 117 -5.27 10.05 6.88
N LEU A 118 -4.22 9.23 6.72
CA LEU A 118 -3.93 8.11 7.62
C LEU A 118 -3.41 8.54 9.00
N LEU A 119 -2.79 9.72 9.12
CA LEU A 119 -2.37 10.30 10.39
C LEU A 119 -3.55 10.89 11.17
N LEU A 120 -4.54 11.48 10.49
CA LEU A 120 -5.61 12.25 11.14
C LEU A 120 -6.91 11.49 11.37
N TYR A 121 -7.10 10.37 10.64
CA TYR A 121 -8.30 9.53 10.69
C TYR A 121 -7.93 8.05 10.92
N ASP A 122 -8.75 7.36 11.71
CA ASP A 122 -8.55 6.01 12.22
C ASP A 122 -9.16 4.91 11.32
N SER A 123 -10.16 5.25 10.51
CA SER A 123 -10.91 4.29 9.70
C SER A 123 -10.25 3.90 8.37
N GLY A 124 -9.30 4.70 7.88
CA GLY A 124 -8.74 4.57 6.52
C GLY A 124 -9.74 4.86 5.37
N SER A 125 -11.00 5.16 5.65
CA SER A 125 -12.02 5.38 4.61
C SER A 125 -11.83 6.68 3.84
N THR A 126 -11.38 7.74 4.52
CA THR A 126 -11.09 9.03 3.87
C THR A 126 -9.87 8.95 2.95
N TRP A 127 -8.87 8.16 3.34
CA TRP A 127 -7.72 7.77 2.52
C TRP A 127 -8.18 7.01 1.27
N GLY A 128 -8.99 5.97 1.43
CA GLY A 128 -9.57 5.24 0.30
C GLY A 128 -10.33 6.12 -0.69
N SER A 129 -11.18 7.01 -0.17
CA SER A 129 -11.90 7.99 -0.97
C SER A 129 -10.96 8.94 -1.74
N LEU A 130 -9.86 9.37 -1.11
CA LEU A 130 -8.85 10.22 -1.77
C LEU A 130 -8.17 9.46 -2.90
N VAL A 131 -7.70 8.24 -2.63
CA VAL A 131 -7.00 7.41 -3.61
C VAL A 131 -7.89 7.10 -4.81
N TYR A 132 -9.15 6.71 -4.56
CA TYR A 132 -10.16 6.50 -5.60
C TYR A 132 -10.32 7.73 -6.49
N GLN A 133 -10.49 8.92 -5.89
CA GLN A 133 -10.68 10.16 -6.62
C GLN A 133 -9.45 10.53 -7.45
N VAL A 134 -8.24 10.39 -6.89
CA VAL A 134 -6.99 10.69 -7.61
C VAL A 134 -6.81 9.73 -8.77
N LEU A 135 -6.91 8.41 -8.55
CA LEU A 135 -6.72 7.41 -9.61
C LEU A 135 -7.80 7.47 -10.71
N SER A 136 -9.01 7.92 -10.37
CA SER A 136 -10.06 8.20 -11.37
C SER A 136 -9.74 9.41 -12.25
N THR A 137 -8.95 10.36 -11.76
CA THR A 137 -8.57 11.58 -12.49
C THR A 137 -7.29 11.44 -13.28
N VAL A 138 -6.33 10.66 -12.78
CA VAL A 138 -5.03 10.46 -13.42
C VAL A 138 -5.17 9.35 -14.45
N SER A 139 -5.32 9.73 -15.72
CA SER A 139 -5.44 8.77 -16.82
C SER A 139 -4.13 7.96 -16.99
N PRO A 140 -4.17 6.64 -17.18
CA PRO A 140 -3.01 5.87 -17.64
C PRO A 140 -2.51 6.32 -19.01
N LYS A 141 -3.36 6.95 -19.83
CA LYS A 141 -3.09 7.32 -21.23
C LYS A 141 -2.65 8.77 -21.40
N ASP A 142 -1.99 9.37 -20.42
CA ASP A 142 -1.23 10.58 -20.74
C ASP A 142 -0.03 10.13 -21.56
N ASP A 143 -0.25 10.03 -22.88
CA ASP A 143 0.74 9.73 -23.89
C ASP A 143 2.00 10.51 -23.53
N SER A 144 3.07 9.78 -23.20
CA SER A 144 4.40 10.34 -23.14
C SER A 144 4.61 11.08 -24.46
N ALA A 145 4.59 12.42 -24.41
CA ALA A 145 4.97 13.22 -25.55
C ALA A 145 6.34 12.70 -26.01
N PRO A 146 6.53 12.40 -27.31
CA PRO A 146 7.79 11.87 -27.80
C PRO A 146 8.83 12.97 -27.72
N GLY A 147 9.57 13.05 -26.62
CA GLY A 147 10.54 14.12 -26.42
C GLY A 147 11.16 14.18 -25.03
N GLY A 148 12.21 13.39 -24.81
CA GLY A 148 13.24 13.61 -23.79
C GLY A 148 12.90 13.14 -22.36
N ASP A 149 13.85 12.43 -21.75
CA ASP A 149 13.91 12.19 -20.29
C ASP A 149 14.11 13.53 -19.55
N ASP A 150 13.05 14.34 -19.46
CA ASP A 150 13.03 15.46 -18.52
C ASP A 150 12.84 14.90 -17.10
N TYR A 151 13.55 15.52 -16.15
CA TYR A 151 13.52 15.21 -14.73
C TYR A 151 12.09 15.05 -14.19
N PHE A 152 11.18 15.94 -14.58
CA PHE A 152 9.79 15.90 -14.12
C PHE A 152 9.01 14.72 -14.69
N SER A 153 9.31 14.26 -15.89
CA SER A 153 8.67 13.07 -16.49
C SER A 153 9.00 11.80 -15.71
N SER A 154 10.28 11.62 -15.32
CA SER A 154 10.71 10.49 -14.48
C SER A 154 10.07 10.53 -13.08
N LEU A 155 10.07 11.71 -12.43
CA LEU A 155 9.42 11.89 -11.13
C LEU A 155 7.90 11.62 -11.21
N ASN A 156 7.23 12.12 -12.26
CA ASN A 156 5.81 11.89 -12.51
C ASN A 156 5.49 10.40 -12.62
N ARG A 157 6.29 9.64 -13.39
CA ARG A 157 6.15 8.19 -13.51
C ARG A 157 6.22 7.49 -12.14
N ARG A 158 7.20 7.82 -11.31
CA ARG A 158 7.35 7.23 -9.96
C ARG A 158 6.20 7.59 -9.02
N LEU A 159 5.72 8.83 -9.08
CA LEU A 159 4.54 9.25 -8.31
C LEU A 159 3.29 8.47 -8.72
N ARG A 160 3.13 8.18 -10.02
CA ARG A 160 2.04 7.31 -10.51
C ARG A 160 2.20 5.87 -10.03
N LEU A 161 3.42 5.32 -10.01
CA LEU A 161 3.70 3.99 -9.44
C LEU A 161 3.36 3.93 -7.95
N PHE A 162 3.70 4.98 -7.19
CA PHE A 162 3.30 5.12 -5.79
C PHE A 162 1.78 5.15 -5.62
N LEU A 163 1.07 5.95 -6.42
CA LEU A 163 -0.40 6.01 -6.39
C LEU A 163 -1.05 4.67 -6.69
N ARG A 164 -0.55 3.96 -7.71
CA ARG A 164 -1.02 2.62 -8.10
C ARG A 164 -0.82 1.61 -6.98
N THR A 165 0.37 1.61 -6.37
CA THR A 165 0.71 0.74 -5.24
C THR A 165 -0.22 1.01 -4.06
N SER A 166 -0.37 2.28 -3.66
CA SER A 166 -1.24 2.69 -2.56
C SER A 166 -2.71 2.34 -2.82
N GLY A 167 -3.19 2.57 -4.05
CA GLY A 167 -4.55 2.17 -4.46
C GLY A 167 -4.76 0.68 -4.36
N ALA A 168 -3.82 -0.12 -4.87
CA ALA A 168 -3.95 -1.57 -4.81
C ALA A 168 -3.92 -2.09 -3.36
N LEU A 169 -3.08 -1.53 -2.50
CA LEU A 169 -3.08 -1.82 -1.06
C LEU A 169 -4.45 -1.51 -0.44
N TRP A 170 -4.99 -0.32 -0.70
CA TRP A 170 -6.33 0.05 -0.25
C TRP A 170 -7.40 -0.94 -0.75
N ALA A 171 -7.42 -1.25 -2.04
CA ALA A 171 -8.39 -2.15 -2.65
C ALA A 171 -8.39 -3.53 -1.98
N ILE A 172 -7.19 -4.08 -1.71
CA ILE A 172 -7.03 -5.37 -1.02
C ILE A 172 -7.51 -5.28 0.43
N CYS A 173 -7.17 -4.20 1.16
CA CYS A 173 -7.54 -4.09 2.58
C CYS A 173 -9.03 -3.93 2.83
N PHE A 174 -9.73 -3.29 1.90
CA PHE A 174 -11.14 -2.94 2.06
C PHE A 174 -12.06 -3.80 1.19
N ASP A 175 -11.56 -4.86 0.56
CA ASP A 175 -12.32 -5.71 -0.37
C ASP A 175 -13.04 -4.90 -1.47
N HIS A 176 -12.35 -3.93 -2.07
CA HIS A 176 -12.87 -3.09 -3.15
C HIS A 176 -12.29 -3.49 -4.51
N ASP A 177 -13.03 -3.18 -5.57
CA ASP A 177 -12.50 -3.36 -6.92
C ASP A 177 -11.37 -2.37 -7.21
N CYS A 178 -10.28 -2.90 -7.76
CA CYS A 178 -9.19 -2.11 -8.28
C CYS A 178 -9.54 -1.72 -9.74
N PHE A 179 -10.52 -0.85 -9.93
CA PHE A 179 -11.04 -0.51 -11.27
C PHE A 179 -10.00 0.18 -12.19
N TRP A 180 -8.94 0.74 -11.62
CA TRP A 180 -7.81 1.27 -12.39
C TRP A 180 -6.97 0.08 -12.92
N SER A 181 -7.07 -0.22 -14.21
CA SER A 181 -6.11 -1.10 -14.89
C SER A 181 -5.25 -0.23 -15.80
N THR A 182 -4.02 0.01 -15.35
CA THR A 182 -3.07 0.93 -15.96
C THR A 182 -1.84 0.23 -16.51
N SER A 183 -1.79 -1.12 -16.52
CA SER A 183 -0.66 -1.83 -17.15
C SER A 183 -0.62 -1.47 -18.64
N GLU A 184 0.42 -0.72 -19.00
CA GLU A 184 0.81 -0.46 -20.39
C GLU A 184 1.38 -1.70 -21.08
N GLN A 185 1.65 -2.77 -20.33
CA GLN A 185 2.21 -3.99 -20.88
C GLN A 185 1.12 -4.98 -21.30
N LYS A 186 1.05 -5.24 -22.62
CA LYS A 186 0.97 -6.63 -23.06
C LYS A 186 2.23 -7.30 -22.52
N MET A 187 2.06 -8.21 -21.57
CA MET A 187 3.17 -8.90 -20.92
C MET A 187 4.19 -9.40 -21.94
N PRO A 188 5.49 -9.09 -21.79
CA PRO A 188 6.50 -9.81 -22.52
C PRO A 188 6.55 -11.24 -21.98
N ASP A 189 6.48 -12.21 -22.89
CA ASP A 189 6.81 -13.60 -22.59
C ASP A 189 8.17 -13.62 -21.88
N THR A 190 8.21 -14.30 -20.73
CA THR A 190 9.38 -14.62 -19.90
C THR A 190 10.69 -14.67 -20.70
N LEU A 191 11.46 -13.58 -20.69
CA LEU A 191 12.86 -13.58 -21.04
C LEU A 191 13.65 -12.90 -19.91
N PRO A 192 14.77 -13.50 -19.47
CA PRO A 192 15.60 -12.91 -18.43
C PRO A 192 16.24 -11.62 -18.96
N PRO A 193 16.37 -10.57 -18.14
CA PRO A 193 17.00 -9.33 -18.57
C PRO A 193 18.50 -9.55 -18.82
N GLU A 194 18.97 -9.16 -20.01
CA GLU A 194 20.39 -9.04 -20.32
C GLU A 194 21.06 -8.05 -19.35
N GLN A 195 22.22 -8.43 -18.83
CA GLN A 195 22.99 -7.64 -17.86
C GLN A 195 23.76 -6.51 -18.57
N ASP A 196 23.09 -5.41 -18.89
CA ASP A 196 23.78 -4.18 -19.28
C ASP A 196 23.91 -3.21 -18.08
N LEU A 197 25.14 -3.06 -17.60
CA LEU A 197 25.53 -2.31 -16.38
C LEU A 197 25.65 -0.78 -16.60
N SER A 198 24.70 -0.14 -17.29
CA SER A 198 24.66 1.33 -17.39
C SER A 198 23.91 1.96 -16.21
N VAL A 199 24.32 3.15 -15.76
CA VAL A 199 23.64 3.89 -14.65
C VAL A 199 22.20 4.27 -15.03
N ASN A 200 21.95 4.55 -16.32
CA ASN A 200 20.60 4.79 -16.84
C ASN A 200 19.75 3.50 -16.80
N ASN A 201 20.36 2.34 -17.03
CA ASN A 201 19.68 1.04 -16.90
C ASN A 201 19.32 0.71 -15.45
N MET A 202 20.04 1.24 -14.46
CA MET A 202 19.78 0.96 -13.04
C MET A 202 18.51 1.67 -12.53
N LEU A 203 18.29 2.93 -12.91
CA LEU A 203 17.06 3.68 -12.61
C LEU A 203 15.86 3.07 -13.34
N ASP A 204 16.04 2.69 -14.61
CA ASP A 204 15.04 1.94 -15.38
C ASP A 204 14.69 0.59 -14.76
N LYS A 205 15.68 -0.10 -14.18
CA LYS A 205 15.49 -1.38 -13.51
C LYS A 205 14.63 -1.25 -12.24
N VAL A 206 14.88 -0.24 -11.41
CA VAL A 206 14.06 0.03 -10.21
C VAL A 206 12.63 0.37 -10.60
N ASP A 207 12.44 1.24 -11.60
CA ASP A 207 11.11 1.63 -12.06
C ASP A 207 10.34 0.45 -12.66
N ARG A 208 11.02 -0.46 -13.38
CA ARG A 208 10.43 -1.72 -13.88
C ARG A 208 10.03 -2.66 -12.73
N GLN A 209 10.91 -2.87 -11.76
CA GLN A 209 10.62 -3.75 -10.62
C GLN A 209 9.47 -3.20 -9.75
N TRP A 210 9.38 -1.88 -9.58
CA TRP A 210 8.24 -1.25 -8.93
C TRP A 210 6.97 -1.46 -9.76
N ASP A 211 7.02 -1.23 -11.07
CA ASP A 211 5.88 -1.45 -11.96
C ASP A 211 5.37 -2.91 -11.92
N ASP A 212 6.27 -3.88 -11.88
CA ASP A 212 5.95 -5.30 -11.72
C ASP A 212 5.22 -5.56 -10.39
N MET A 213 5.68 -4.95 -9.30
CA MET A 213 5.01 -5.03 -7.99
C MET A 213 3.64 -4.37 -8.01
N ALA A 214 3.54 -3.12 -8.49
CA ALA A 214 2.29 -2.38 -8.57
C ALA A 214 1.26 -3.16 -9.38
N SER A 215 1.67 -3.70 -10.53
CA SER A 215 0.83 -4.55 -11.38
C SER A 215 0.42 -5.84 -10.68
N ALA A 216 1.32 -6.48 -9.92
CA ALA A 216 0.98 -7.66 -9.13
C ALA A 216 -0.03 -7.37 -8.02
N LEU A 217 0.10 -6.23 -7.32
CA LEU A 217 -0.87 -5.79 -6.32
C LEU A 217 -2.22 -5.49 -6.95
N GLU A 218 -2.26 -4.75 -8.06
CA GLU A 218 -3.50 -4.39 -8.76
C GLU A 218 -4.26 -5.62 -9.26
N GLU A 219 -3.56 -6.54 -9.93
CA GLU A 219 -4.15 -7.79 -10.41
C GLU A 219 -4.62 -8.69 -9.26
N SER A 220 -3.84 -8.74 -8.18
CA SER A 220 -4.24 -9.46 -6.97
C SER A 220 -5.49 -8.84 -6.35
N GLY A 221 -5.56 -7.51 -6.23
CA GLY A 221 -6.73 -6.81 -5.70
C GLY A 221 -7.99 -7.10 -6.51
N LYS A 222 -7.92 -6.96 -7.86
CA LYS A 222 -9.02 -7.32 -8.77
C LYS A 222 -9.47 -8.76 -8.59
N LEU A 223 -8.51 -9.68 -8.51
CA LEU A 223 -8.80 -11.10 -8.40
C LEU A 223 -9.42 -11.43 -7.04
N GLN A 224 -8.85 -10.94 -5.93
CA GLN A 224 -9.38 -11.15 -4.58
C GLN A 224 -10.80 -10.61 -4.45
N TYR A 225 -11.07 -9.41 -4.98
CA TYR A 225 -12.42 -8.84 -5.02
C TYR A 225 -13.41 -9.76 -5.76
N LYS A 226 -13.04 -10.26 -6.95
CA LYS A 226 -13.88 -11.20 -7.72
C LYS A 226 -14.08 -12.54 -7.02
N LEU A 227 -13.05 -13.07 -6.36
CA LEU A 227 -13.16 -14.29 -5.55
C LEU A 227 -14.15 -14.10 -4.41
N LEU A 228 -14.09 -12.97 -3.71
CA LEU A 228 -15.02 -12.64 -2.62
C LEU A 228 -16.45 -12.44 -3.10
N LEU A 229 -16.65 -11.76 -4.24
CA LEU A 229 -17.98 -11.65 -4.86
C LEU A 229 -18.53 -13.03 -5.23
N TRP A 230 -17.72 -13.88 -5.85
CA TRP A 230 -18.13 -15.24 -6.20
C TRP A 230 -18.57 -16.04 -4.96
N ILE A 231 -17.83 -15.93 -3.84
CA ILE A 231 -18.22 -16.55 -2.57
C ILE A 231 -19.58 -16.01 -2.09
N LYS A 232 -19.79 -14.68 -2.11
CA LYS A 232 -21.06 -14.07 -1.70
C LYS A 232 -22.22 -14.56 -2.55
N ASP A 233 -22.04 -14.59 -3.87
CA ASP A 233 -23.06 -15.02 -4.83
C ASP A 233 -23.41 -16.51 -4.65
N SER A 234 -22.42 -17.36 -4.34
CA SER A 234 -22.62 -18.80 -4.10
C SER A 234 -23.53 -19.10 -2.91
N VAL A 235 -23.59 -18.20 -1.93
CA VAL A 235 -24.44 -18.35 -0.73
C VAL A 235 -25.89 -17.92 -1.02
N HIS A 236 -26.10 -17.09 -2.05
CA HIS A 236 -27.38 -16.45 -2.34
C HIS A 236 -28.02 -16.98 -3.64
N THR A 237 -27.43 -17.98 -4.30
CA THR A 237 -27.90 -18.46 -5.60
C THR A 237 -29.21 -19.23 -5.46
N THR A 238 -30.23 -18.83 -6.23
CA THR A 238 -31.49 -19.55 -6.39
C THR A 238 -31.29 -20.76 -7.33
N PRO A 239 -32.14 -21.80 -7.24
CA PRO A 239 -31.96 -23.07 -7.97
C PRO A 239 -32.38 -22.97 -9.46
N ASP A 240 -31.78 -22.06 -10.23
CA ASP A 240 -31.84 -22.07 -11.70
C ASP A 240 -30.56 -22.74 -12.24
N ALA A 241 -30.75 -23.86 -12.97
CA ALA A 241 -29.65 -24.67 -13.51
C ALA A 241 -28.75 -23.91 -14.50
N THR A 242 -29.28 -22.91 -15.22
CA THR A 242 -28.49 -22.14 -16.20
C THR A 242 -27.60 -21.12 -15.50
N ILE A 243 -28.14 -20.47 -14.46
CA ILE A 243 -27.40 -19.52 -13.62
C ILE A 243 -26.33 -20.25 -12.82
N ASP A 244 -26.63 -21.44 -12.30
CA ASP A 244 -25.66 -22.29 -11.60
C ASP A 244 -24.50 -22.71 -12.51
N ALA A 245 -24.78 -23.17 -13.74
CA ALA A 245 -23.73 -23.57 -14.68
C ALA A 245 -22.78 -22.40 -15.04
N LEU A 246 -23.31 -21.20 -15.27
CA LEU A 246 -22.51 -20.02 -15.55
C LEU A 246 -21.69 -19.57 -14.33
N HIS A 247 -22.29 -19.60 -13.14
CA HIS A 247 -21.60 -19.28 -11.89
C HIS A 247 -20.43 -20.25 -11.62
N ARG A 248 -20.63 -21.56 -11.85
CA ARG A 248 -19.57 -22.57 -11.75
C ARG A 248 -18.45 -22.33 -12.77
N LEU A 249 -18.79 -22.03 -14.02
CA LEU A 249 -17.79 -21.72 -15.07
C LEU A 249 -16.93 -20.52 -14.69
N ASN A 250 -17.55 -19.44 -14.20
CA ASN A 250 -16.83 -18.26 -13.69
C ASN A 250 -15.90 -18.64 -12.52
N GLY A 251 -16.37 -19.48 -11.59
CA GLY A 251 -15.56 -20.00 -10.50
C GLY A 251 -14.30 -20.74 -10.98
N ILE A 252 -14.43 -21.61 -11.99
CA ILE A 252 -13.31 -22.35 -12.58
C ILE A 252 -12.29 -21.39 -13.24
N GLU A 253 -12.78 -20.35 -13.94
CA GLU A 253 -11.91 -19.35 -14.55
C GLU A 253 -11.14 -18.56 -13.48
N LEU A 254 -11.80 -18.17 -12.38
CA LEU A 254 -11.16 -17.49 -11.26
C LEU A 254 -10.09 -18.36 -10.59
N VAL A 255 -10.36 -19.65 -10.39
CA VAL A 255 -9.37 -20.61 -9.86
C VAL A 255 -8.14 -20.71 -10.78
N THR A 256 -8.36 -20.75 -12.10
CA THR A 256 -7.28 -20.81 -13.09
C THR A 256 -6.41 -19.54 -13.05
N ARG A 257 -7.05 -18.35 -13.04
CA ARG A 257 -6.36 -17.06 -12.91
C ARG A 257 -5.56 -16.96 -11.61
N ALA A 258 -6.11 -17.43 -10.49
CA ALA A 258 -5.42 -17.45 -9.22
C ALA A 258 -4.20 -18.37 -9.22
N THR A 259 -4.31 -19.54 -9.86
CA THR A 259 -3.20 -20.49 -9.99
C THR A 259 -2.03 -19.86 -10.76
N HIS A 260 -2.31 -19.21 -11.89
CA HIS A 260 -1.29 -18.48 -12.65
C HIS A 260 -0.68 -17.33 -11.86
N MET A 261 -1.50 -16.59 -11.12
CA MET A 261 -1.00 -15.50 -10.28
C MET A 261 -0.06 -16.00 -9.18
N GLN A 262 -0.41 -17.09 -8.48
CA GLN A 262 0.45 -17.70 -7.49
C GLN A 262 1.78 -18.18 -8.10
N GLN A 263 1.75 -18.82 -9.28
CA GLN A 263 2.96 -19.25 -9.99
C GLN A 263 3.89 -18.06 -10.31
N ARG A 264 3.32 -16.94 -10.74
CA ARG A 264 4.09 -15.71 -10.99
C ARG A 264 4.71 -15.18 -9.70
N ILE A 265 3.92 -15.05 -8.64
CA ILE A 265 4.41 -14.58 -7.33
C ILE A 265 5.53 -15.48 -6.81
N ILE A 266 5.38 -16.80 -6.88
CA ILE A 266 6.43 -17.76 -6.47
C ILE A 266 7.70 -17.55 -7.28
N SER A 267 7.59 -17.38 -8.60
CA SER A 267 8.73 -17.15 -9.47
C SER A 267 9.47 -15.85 -9.09
N THR A 268 8.73 -14.77 -8.79
CA THR A 268 9.33 -13.51 -8.35
C THR A 268 10.00 -13.63 -6.99
N ILE A 269 9.38 -14.33 -6.03
CA ILE A 269 9.98 -14.61 -4.72
C ILE A 269 11.32 -15.33 -4.90
N VAL A 270 11.37 -16.37 -5.74
CA VAL A 270 12.60 -17.13 -6.01
C VAL A 270 13.66 -16.24 -6.65
N LEU A 271 13.28 -15.43 -7.63
CA LEU A 271 14.18 -14.51 -8.33
C LEU A 271 14.80 -13.48 -7.37
N TYR A 272 13.98 -12.89 -6.50
CA TYR A 272 14.42 -11.84 -5.57
C TYR A 272 15.22 -12.42 -4.39
N SER A 273 14.90 -13.65 -3.98
CA SER A 273 15.62 -14.32 -2.89
C SER A 273 16.96 -14.91 -3.31
N THR A 274 17.17 -15.16 -4.61
CA THR A 274 18.41 -15.76 -5.12
C THR A 274 19.25 -14.74 -5.91
N SER A 275 18.79 -14.37 -7.10
CA SER A 275 19.54 -13.55 -8.07
C SER A 275 19.67 -12.09 -7.67
N TYR A 276 18.67 -11.53 -6.99
CA TYR A 276 18.71 -10.14 -6.49
C TYR A 276 18.84 -10.08 -4.98
N SER A 277 19.43 -11.12 -4.39
CA SER A 277 19.54 -11.20 -2.95
C SER A 277 20.20 -9.97 -2.37
N GLU A 278 21.19 -9.31 -2.97
CA GLU A 278 21.82 -8.09 -2.42
C GLU A 278 21.10 -6.76 -2.76
N ASP A 279 20.05 -6.78 -3.57
CA ASP A 279 19.34 -5.56 -3.98
C ASP A 279 18.32 -5.14 -2.89
N ILE A 280 18.60 -4.01 -2.22
CA ILE A 280 17.77 -3.48 -1.14
C ILE A 280 16.34 -3.20 -1.61
N PHE A 281 16.19 -2.72 -2.86
CA PHE A 281 14.87 -2.43 -3.43
C PHE A 281 14.07 -3.73 -3.55
N CYS A 282 14.63 -4.76 -4.20
CA CYS A 282 13.98 -6.07 -4.32
C CYS A 282 13.64 -6.69 -2.95
N ARG A 283 14.54 -6.58 -1.97
CA ARG A 283 14.28 -7.07 -0.60
C ARG A 283 13.09 -6.36 0.05
N SER A 284 12.95 -5.04 -0.14
CA SER A 284 11.80 -4.28 0.39
C SER A 284 10.46 -4.69 -0.22
N LEU A 285 10.47 -5.27 -1.42
CA LEU A 285 9.29 -5.75 -2.14
C LEU A 285 8.82 -7.16 -1.70
N LEU A 286 9.75 -8.02 -1.27
CA LEU A 286 9.45 -9.40 -0.84
C LEU A 286 8.28 -9.57 0.15
N PRO A 287 8.14 -8.76 1.22
CA PRO A 287 7.04 -8.93 2.17
C PRO A 287 5.66 -8.87 1.50
N TYR A 288 5.48 -8.02 0.48
CA TYR A 288 4.21 -7.93 -0.25
C TYR A 288 3.94 -9.19 -1.08
N TYR A 289 4.97 -9.78 -1.73
CA TYR A 289 4.79 -11.02 -2.48
C TYR A 289 4.44 -12.21 -1.56
N TYR A 290 5.12 -12.35 -0.43
CA TYR A 290 4.80 -13.37 0.56
C TYR A 290 3.37 -13.21 1.10
N TRP A 291 2.96 -11.98 1.37
CA TRP A 291 1.61 -11.64 1.79
C TRP A 291 0.56 -11.99 0.73
N LEU A 292 0.74 -11.54 -0.51
CA LEU A 292 -0.18 -11.82 -1.63
C LEU A 292 -0.36 -13.32 -1.89
N LEU A 293 0.74 -14.09 -1.83
CA LEU A 293 0.68 -15.53 -2.01
C LEU A 293 -0.18 -16.19 -0.92
N THR A 294 0.04 -15.77 0.33
CA THR A 294 -0.70 -16.30 1.49
C THR A 294 -2.16 -15.87 1.47
N SER A 295 -2.46 -14.62 1.13
CA SER A 295 -3.83 -14.09 1.08
C SER A 295 -4.66 -14.80 0.00
N LEU A 296 -4.11 -14.98 -1.21
CA LEU A 296 -4.76 -15.69 -2.30
C LEU A 296 -5.04 -17.15 -1.92
N SER A 297 -4.06 -17.83 -1.33
CA SER A 297 -4.25 -19.20 -0.85
C SER A 297 -5.33 -19.30 0.23
N HIS A 298 -5.42 -18.31 1.12
CA HIS A 298 -6.39 -18.31 2.21
C HIS A 298 -7.83 -18.23 1.70
N LEU A 299 -8.10 -17.42 0.66
CA LEU A 299 -9.45 -17.29 0.10
C LEU A 299 -10.05 -18.62 -0.39
N PHE A 300 -9.22 -19.53 -0.88
CA PHE A 300 -9.65 -20.86 -1.33
C PHE A 300 -9.88 -21.86 -0.19
N THR A 301 -9.63 -21.49 1.06
CA THR A 301 -10.03 -22.29 2.23
C THR A 301 -11.52 -22.17 2.53
N HIS A 302 -12.22 -21.21 1.92
CA HIS A 302 -13.66 -21.04 2.11
C HIS A 302 -14.44 -22.24 1.53
N PRO A 303 -15.39 -22.84 2.28
CA PRO A 303 -16.10 -24.05 1.86
C PRO A 303 -16.83 -23.95 0.51
N SER A 304 -17.32 -22.77 0.13
CA SER A 304 -18.00 -22.55 -1.16
C SER A 304 -17.20 -23.04 -2.37
N TRP A 305 -15.87 -22.98 -2.34
CA TRP A 305 -15.03 -23.40 -3.47
C TRP A 305 -15.06 -24.91 -3.71
N GLN A 306 -15.40 -25.71 -2.69
CA GLN A 306 -15.50 -27.17 -2.81
C GLN A 306 -16.62 -27.59 -3.77
N THR A 307 -17.62 -26.74 -3.97
CA THR A 307 -18.75 -26.99 -4.89
C THR A 307 -18.32 -27.16 -6.35
N LEU A 308 -17.17 -26.58 -6.73
CA LEU A 308 -16.63 -26.66 -8.09
C LEU A 308 -16.06 -28.05 -8.42
N ALA A 309 -15.72 -28.87 -7.41
CA ALA A 309 -15.14 -30.20 -7.57
C ALA A 309 -13.87 -30.24 -8.44
N ILE A 310 -13.04 -29.19 -8.35
CA ILE A 310 -11.73 -29.09 -9.00
C ILE A 310 -10.62 -28.92 -7.97
N PRO A 311 -9.35 -29.22 -8.32
CA PRO A 311 -8.21 -28.89 -7.47
C PRO A 311 -8.16 -27.38 -7.21
N LEU A 312 -8.03 -27.00 -5.94
CA LEU A 312 -7.93 -25.61 -5.52
C LEU A 312 -6.46 -25.24 -5.24
N PRO A 313 -6.01 -24.01 -5.55
CA PRO A 313 -4.65 -23.55 -5.34
C PRO A 313 -4.44 -23.15 -3.87
N VAL A 314 -4.62 -24.12 -2.97
CA VAL A 314 -4.45 -23.99 -1.53
C VAL A 314 -3.09 -24.52 -1.14
N MET A 315 -2.26 -23.66 -0.53
CA MET A 315 -1.01 -24.09 0.09
C MET A 315 -1.28 -24.92 1.35
N PRO A 316 -0.46 -25.96 1.62
CA PRO A 316 -0.47 -26.63 2.91
C PRO A 316 -0.28 -25.64 4.06
N GLN A 317 -0.95 -25.86 5.19
CA GLN A 317 -0.94 -24.93 6.32
C GLN A 317 0.47 -24.61 6.82
N SER A 318 1.39 -25.60 6.83
CA SER A 318 2.79 -25.39 7.21
C SER A 318 3.51 -24.43 6.27
N LEU A 319 3.26 -24.54 4.96
CA LEU A 319 3.85 -23.65 3.96
C LEU A 319 3.23 -22.25 4.05
N ALA A 320 1.90 -22.14 4.18
CA ALA A 320 1.21 -20.86 4.35
C ALA A 320 1.72 -20.11 5.58
N ARG A 321 1.88 -20.81 6.72
CA ARG A 321 2.50 -20.26 7.93
C ARG A 321 3.92 -19.78 7.67
N GLN A 322 4.76 -20.59 7.01
CA GLN A 322 6.14 -20.20 6.69
C GLN A 322 6.21 -18.94 5.80
N GLN A 323 5.33 -18.80 4.80
CA GLN A 323 5.30 -17.60 3.96
C GLN A 323 4.85 -16.36 4.76
N ALA A 324 3.84 -16.51 5.61
CA ALA A 324 3.39 -15.45 6.50
C ALA A 324 4.50 -15.02 7.49
N GLU A 325 5.19 -15.98 8.11
CA GLU A 325 6.31 -15.72 9.01
C GLU A 325 7.44 -14.96 8.30
N ARG A 326 7.78 -15.32 7.06
CA ARG A 326 8.77 -14.59 6.27
C ARG A 326 8.33 -13.15 6.01
N ALA A 327 7.08 -12.93 5.60
CA ALA A 327 6.55 -11.57 5.42
C ALA A 327 6.67 -10.76 6.71
N PHE A 328 6.29 -11.38 7.84
CA PHE A 328 6.32 -10.75 9.15
C PHE A 328 7.74 -10.41 9.63
N GLU A 329 8.69 -11.33 9.50
CA GLU A 329 10.10 -11.08 9.87
C GLU A 329 10.70 -9.88 9.13
N TYR A 330 10.34 -9.69 7.85
CA TYR A 330 10.76 -8.50 7.11
C TYR A 330 10.19 -7.21 7.70
N VAL A 331 8.90 -7.21 8.07
CA VAL A 331 8.26 -6.05 8.69
C VAL A 331 8.87 -5.78 10.06
N GLU A 332 8.93 -6.79 10.92
CA GLU A 332 9.41 -6.70 12.31
C GLU A 332 10.83 -6.12 12.38
N ARG A 333 11.75 -6.58 11.51
CA ARG A 333 13.15 -6.11 11.51
C ARG A 333 13.30 -4.64 11.15
N ASN A 334 12.36 -4.06 10.40
CA ASN A 334 12.56 -2.76 9.78
C ASN A 334 11.52 -1.70 10.21
N ILE A 335 10.40 -2.08 10.83
CA ILE A 335 9.27 -1.18 11.12
C ILE A 335 9.67 0.06 11.92
N HIS A 336 10.60 -0.06 12.86
CA HIS A 336 11.08 1.07 13.67
C HIS A 336 11.82 2.15 12.85
N SER A 337 12.39 1.78 11.70
CA SER A 337 13.10 2.67 10.79
C SER A 337 12.21 3.30 9.72
N TYR A 338 11.00 2.77 9.51
CA TYR A 338 10.16 3.12 8.37
C TYR A 338 9.37 4.43 8.50
N LYS A 339 9.13 4.92 9.72
CA LYS A 339 8.49 6.22 9.98
C LYS A 339 7.22 6.42 9.14
N LEU A 340 7.24 7.29 8.12
CA LEU A 340 6.11 7.56 7.22
C LEU A 340 5.63 6.33 6.44
N GLU A 341 6.51 5.36 6.16
CA GLU A 341 6.14 4.16 5.43
C GLU A 341 5.52 3.08 6.33
N ALA A 342 5.63 3.20 7.66
CA ALA A 342 5.25 2.12 8.58
C ALA A 342 3.81 1.62 8.36
N VAL A 343 2.90 2.54 8.02
CA VAL A 343 1.49 2.23 7.74
C VAL A 343 1.28 1.36 6.49
N ALA A 344 2.19 1.39 5.50
CA ALA A 344 2.07 0.59 4.27
C ALA A 344 2.18 -0.92 4.54
N TYR A 345 2.75 -1.32 5.68
CA TYR A 345 2.89 -2.72 6.10
C TYR A 345 1.73 -3.23 6.97
N ALA A 346 0.82 -2.35 7.41
CA ALA A 346 -0.38 -2.74 8.15
C ALA A 346 -1.19 -3.88 7.49
N PRO A 347 -1.38 -3.92 6.15
CA PRO A 347 -2.16 -4.96 5.48
C PRO A 347 -1.60 -6.38 5.68
N ILE A 348 -0.28 -6.50 5.79
CA ILE A 348 0.42 -7.77 5.96
C ILE A 348 0.05 -8.41 7.30
N LEU A 349 -0.16 -7.59 8.33
CA LEU A 349 -0.44 -8.05 9.69
C LEU A 349 -1.76 -8.81 9.80
N HIS A 350 -2.78 -8.47 9.00
CA HIS A 350 -4.05 -9.20 8.99
C HIS A 350 -3.89 -10.66 8.57
N VAL A 351 -3.14 -10.94 7.51
CA VAL A 351 -2.92 -12.30 7.02
C VAL A 351 -1.96 -13.06 7.92
N VAL A 352 -0.94 -12.38 8.45
CA VAL A 352 -0.03 -12.97 9.45
C VAL A 352 -0.82 -13.43 10.67
N ALA A 353 -1.70 -12.59 11.21
CA ALA A 353 -2.53 -12.95 12.35
C ALA A 353 -3.50 -14.12 12.08
N GLN A 354 -3.93 -14.32 10.84
CA GLN A 354 -4.74 -15.48 10.45
C GLN A 354 -3.93 -16.79 10.44
N GLN A 355 -2.63 -16.73 10.16
CA GLN A 355 -1.75 -17.91 10.14
C GLN A 355 -1.10 -18.21 11.50
N ILE A 356 -0.98 -17.18 12.35
CA ILE A 356 -0.39 -17.23 13.68
C ILE A 356 -1.51 -17.22 14.72
N SER A 357 -1.88 -18.38 15.29
CA SER A 357 -3.08 -18.42 16.13
C SER A 357 -3.01 -19.15 17.46
N VAL A 358 -1.87 -19.67 17.92
CA VAL A 358 -1.84 -20.45 19.17
C VAL A 358 -0.84 -19.95 20.20
N ASP A 359 0.28 -19.34 19.79
CA ASP A 359 1.28 -18.85 20.73
C ASP A 359 1.07 -17.38 21.09
N ASN A 360 0.86 -17.10 22.37
CA ASN A 360 0.78 -15.73 22.90
C ASN A 360 2.03 -14.92 22.57
N ARG A 361 3.21 -15.55 22.49
CA ARG A 361 4.46 -14.85 22.13
C ARG A 361 4.44 -14.31 20.70
N GLU A 362 3.85 -15.05 19.76
CA GLU A 362 3.76 -14.59 18.37
C GLU A 362 2.74 -13.46 18.23
N ARG A 363 1.63 -13.51 19.01
CA ARG A 363 0.67 -12.41 19.09
C ARG A 363 1.30 -11.14 19.67
N ASP A 364 2.10 -11.28 20.74
CA ASP A 364 2.84 -10.16 21.34
C ASP A 364 3.79 -9.51 20.34
N ARG A 365 4.48 -10.30 19.51
CA ARG A 365 5.34 -9.78 18.42
C ARG A 365 4.53 -8.98 17.40
N VAL A 366 3.38 -9.50 16.96
CA VAL A 366 2.50 -8.78 16.02
C VAL A 366 2.02 -7.46 16.63
N LEU A 367 1.60 -7.47 17.90
CA LEU A 367 1.17 -6.26 18.62
C LEU A 367 2.31 -5.25 18.80
N ALA A 368 3.56 -5.70 18.98
CA ALA A 368 4.71 -4.80 19.02
C ALA A 368 4.96 -4.08 17.69
N VAL A 369 4.67 -4.73 16.56
CA VAL A 369 4.70 -4.09 15.23
C VAL A 369 3.56 -3.06 15.11
N VAL A 370 2.36 -3.39 15.58
CA VAL A 370 1.23 -2.43 15.61
C VAL A 370 1.57 -1.21 16.48
N GLU A 371 2.18 -1.43 17.64
CA GLU A 371 2.66 -0.35 18.51
C GLU A 371 3.74 0.51 17.81
N SER A 372 4.57 -0.09 16.95
CA SER A 372 5.54 0.67 16.16
C SER A 372 4.89 1.56 15.09
N ILE A 373 3.78 1.09 14.50
CA ILE A 373 2.96 1.88 13.57
C ILE A 373 2.27 3.03 14.35
N ARG A 374 1.71 2.75 15.53
CA ARG A 374 1.11 3.75 16.43
C ARG A 374 2.13 4.79 16.87
N SER A 375 3.31 4.35 17.30
CA SER A 375 4.44 5.20 17.68
C SER A 375 4.97 6.03 16.51
N SER A 376 4.66 5.67 15.27
CA SER A 376 4.92 6.50 14.08
C SER A 376 3.81 7.53 13.80
N GLY A 377 2.82 7.66 14.69
CA GLY A 377 1.76 8.66 14.66
C GLY A 377 0.47 8.23 13.95
N TYR A 378 0.37 7.00 13.48
CA TYR A 378 -0.78 6.56 12.68
C TYR A 378 -1.95 6.08 13.55
N SER A 379 -3.06 6.82 13.49
CA SER A 379 -4.29 6.48 14.24
C SER A 379 -4.95 5.18 13.77
N VAL A 380 -4.70 4.74 12.54
CA VAL A 380 -5.23 3.46 12.02
C VAL A 380 -4.71 2.24 12.80
N ALA A 381 -3.61 2.38 13.55
CA ALA A 381 -3.08 1.31 14.39
C ALA A 381 -4.09 0.84 15.46
N ASP A 382 -4.94 1.72 15.97
CA ASP A 382 -5.94 1.37 16.98
C ASP A 382 -7.07 0.51 16.40
N SER A 383 -7.55 0.85 15.21
CA SER A 383 -8.50 0.03 14.45
C SER A 383 -7.91 -1.32 14.11
N LEU A 384 -6.65 -1.34 13.64
CA LEU A 384 -5.93 -2.56 13.30
C LEU A 384 -5.78 -3.48 14.51
N GLU A 385 -5.32 -2.97 15.65
CA GLU A 385 -5.17 -3.76 16.87
C GLU A 385 -6.49 -4.43 17.28
N LYS A 386 -7.58 -3.66 17.25
CA LYS A 386 -8.91 -4.15 17.58
C LYS A 386 -9.33 -5.28 16.65
N ASP A 387 -9.10 -5.15 15.34
CA ASP A 387 -9.48 -6.16 14.36
C ASP A 387 -8.69 -7.46 14.54
N LEU A 388 -7.38 -7.37 14.84
CA LEU A 388 -6.53 -8.52 15.12
C LEU A 388 -6.98 -9.25 16.40
N GLN A 389 -7.27 -8.51 17.47
CA GLN A 389 -7.77 -9.08 18.73
C GLN A 389 -9.14 -9.76 18.55
N CYS A 390 -10.06 -9.13 17.82
CA CYS A 390 -11.35 -9.72 17.48
C CYS A 390 -11.18 -11.04 16.70
N HIS A 391 -10.23 -11.07 15.76
CA HIS A 391 -9.93 -12.25 14.98
C HIS A 391 -9.44 -13.42 15.85
N TRP A 392 -8.45 -13.17 16.71
CA TRP A 392 -7.90 -14.20 17.60
C TRP A 392 -8.92 -14.75 18.61
N ALA A 393 -9.75 -13.89 19.19
CA ALA A 393 -10.85 -14.33 20.07
C ALA A 393 -11.87 -15.22 19.31
N GLY A 394 -12.15 -14.89 18.04
CA GLY A 394 -12.97 -15.71 17.16
C GLY A 394 -12.36 -17.08 16.83
N MET A 395 -11.03 -17.21 16.82
CA MET A 395 -10.37 -18.50 16.65
C MET A 395 -10.48 -19.36 17.91
N GLU A 396 -10.23 -18.80 19.09
CA GLU A 396 -10.29 -19.50 20.38
C GLU A 396 -11.66 -20.11 20.68
N THR A 397 -12.73 -19.39 20.33
CA THR A 397 -14.11 -19.86 20.47
C THR A 397 -14.42 -21.03 19.53
N ARG A 398 -13.82 -21.09 18.33
CA ARG A 398 -13.98 -22.24 17.40
C ARG A 398 -13.22 -23.48 17.84
N PHE A 399 -12.06 -23.32 18.49
CA PHE A 399 -11.31 -24.45 19.05
C PHE A 399 -11.99 -25.01 20.30
N SER A 400 -12.52 -24.15 21.17
CA SER A 400 -13.23 -24.56 22.39
C SER A 400 -14.51 -25.37 22.10
N CYS A 401 -15.18 -25.13 20.95
CA CYS A 401 -16.33 -25.93 20.51
C CYS A 401 -15.95 -27.27 19.86
N ARG A 402 -14.70 -27.46 19.40
CA ARG A 402 -14.23 -28.72 18.79
C ARG A 402 -13.68 -29.71 19.81
N ASP A 403 -13.16 -29.23 20.94
CA ASP A 403 -12.63 -30.09 22.02
C ASP A 403 -13.72 -30.58 23.00
N GLY A 404 -15.00 -30.26 22.71
CA GLY A 404 -16.17 -30.65 23.51
C GLY A 404 -17.14 -31.62 22.83
N MET A 405 -16.76 -32.26 21.72
CA MET A 405 -17.57 -33.29 21.03
C MET A 405 -16.92 -34.67 21.06
#